data_AF-A0A520NNQ0-F1
#
_entry.id   AF-A0A520NNQ0-F1
#
_cell.length_a   1.000
_cell.length_b   1.000
_cell.length_c   1.000
_cell.angle_alpha   90.00
_cell.angle_beta   90.00
_cell.angle_gamma   90.00
#
_symmetry.space_group_name_H-M   'P 1'
#
loop_
_entity.id
_entity.type
_entity.pdbx_description
1 polymer ?
#
loop_
_entity_poly.entity_id
_entity_poly.type
_entity_poly.pdbx_seq_one_letter_code
_entity_poly.pdbx_strand_id
1 'polypeptide(L)' 'MAHIIVVGNEKGGAGKSTVSMHVATALARMGFRVGALDLDLRQRSLARYCLNRSTHISQD' A
#
# COMPACT_ATOMS: atom_id res chain seq x y z
N MET A 1 8.64 -18.89 -3.18
CA MET A 1 7.53 -18.89 -2.20
C MET A 1 7.14 -17.44 -1.93
N ALA A 2 5.85 -17.11 -1.82
CA ALA A 2 5.42 -15.74 -1.53
C ALA A 2 5.39 -15.50 -0.01
N HIS A 3 5.82 -14.31 0.43
CA HIS A 3 5.68 -13.87 1.82
C HIS A 3 4.46 -12.96 1.93
N ILE A 4 3.58 -13.26 2.89
CA ILE A 4 2.35 -12.49 3.13
C ILE A 4 2.52 -11.66 4.40
N ILE A 5 2.39 -10.35 4.26
CA ILE A 5 2.45 -9.39 5.37
C ILE A 5 1.05 -8.78 5.53
N VAL A 6 0.45 -8.97 6.70
CA VAL A 6 -0.86 -8.39 7.04
C VAL A 6 -0.64 -7.23 8.00
N VAL A 7 -1.14 -6.05 7.64
CA VAL A 7 -1.14 -4.88 8.52
C VAL A 7 -2.58 -4.63 8.96
N GLY A 8 -2.81 -4.66 10.26
CA GLY A 8 -4.13 -4.49 10.87
C GLY A 8 -4.04 -3.68 12.17
N ASN A 9 -5.13 -3.04 12.55
CA ASN A 9 -5.26 -2.32 13.81
C ASN A 9 -6.72 -2.31 14.28
N GLU A 10 -6.97 -2.15 15.58
CA GLU A 10 -8.32 -2.20 16.16
C GLU A 10 -9.18 -1.01 15.73
N LYS A 11 -8.57 0.17 15.58
CA LYS A 11 -9.26 1.43 15.29
C LYS A 11 -8.63 2.16 14.11
N GLY A 12 -9.40 3.03 13.46
CA GLY A 12 -8.85 3.96 12.46
C GLY A 12 -7.81 4.91 13.05
N GLY A 13 -6.95 5.48 12.20
CA GLY A 13 -6.07 6.58 12.56
C GLY A 13 -4.64 6.23 13.01
N ALA A 14 -4.33 4.98 13.33
CA ALA A 14 -2.96 4.60 13.76
C ALA A 14 -1.92 4.52 12.62
N GLY A 15 -2.21 5.06 11.44
CA GLY A 15 -1.27 5.07 10.31
C GLY A 15 -1.09 3.74 9.56
N LYS A 16 -1.99 2.76 9.75
CA LYS A 16 -1.96 1.44 9.07
C LYS A 16 -1.64 1.54 7.58
N SER A 17 -2.40 2.33 6.82
CA SER A 17 -2.21 2.45 5.37
C SER A 17 -0.88 3.12 5.01
N THR A 18 -0.44 4.10 5.82
CA THR A 18 0.88 4.75 5.64
C THR A 18 2.01 3.75 5.81
N VAL A 19 1.95 2.90 6.84
CA VAL A 19 2.93 1.82 7.04
C VAL A 19 2.92 0.85 5.86
N SER A 20 1.74 0.38 5.44
CA SER A 20 1.62 -0.51 4.27
C SER A 20 2.24 0.08 3.01
N MET A 21 2.03 1.38 2.73
CA MET A 21 2.61 2.07 1.57
C MET A 21 4.15 2.08 1.62
N HIS A 22 4.73 2.41 2.77
CA HIS A 22 6.18 2.52 2.91
C HIS A 22 6.86 1.15 2.89
N VAL A 23 6.27 0.13 3.52
CA VAL A 23 6.76 -1.25 3.48
C VAL A 23 6.74 -1.77 2.04
N ALA A 24 5.63 -1.62 1.32
CA ALA A 24 5.52 -2.05 -0.07
C ALA A 24 6.55 -1.34 -0.97
N THR A 25 6.71 -0.02 -0.79
CA THR A 25 7.67 0.78 -1.56
C THR A 25 9.11 0.37 -1.26
N ALA A 26 9.45 0.15 0.02
CA ALA A 26 10.79 -0.28 0.42
C ALA A 26 11.14 -1.65 -0.18
N LEU A 27 10.23 -2.63 -0.07
CA LEU A 27 10.41 -3.96 -0.67
C LEU A 27 10.55 -3.89 -2.20
N ALA A 28 9.74 -3.07 -2.87
CA ALA A 28 9.84 -2.89 -4.31
C ALA A 28 11.20 -2.26 -4.70
N ARG A 29 11.68 -1.27 -3.94
CA ARG A 29 13.00 -0.64 -4.15
C ARG A 29 14.17 -1.58 -3.89
N MET A 30 13.99 -2.60 -3.06
CA MET A 30 14.96 -3.67 -2.85
C MET A 30 14.94 -4.74 -3.96
N GLY A 31 14.10 -4.58 -4.99
CA GLY A 31 14.02 -5.48 -6.14
C GLY A 31 13.04 -6.64 -5.98
N PHE A 32 12.25 -6.68 -4.90
CA PHE A 32 11.22 -7.71 -4.74
C PHE A 32 9.99 -7.40 -5.61
N ARG A 33 9.34 -8.45 -6.11
CA ARG A 33 8.01 -8.34 -6.72
C ARG A 33 6.98 -8.19 -5.61
N VAL A 34 6.32 -7.03 -5.55
CA VAL A 34 5.38 -6.67 -4.48
C VAL A 34 3.98 -6.51 -5.05
N GLY A 35 3.00 -7.16 -4.42
CA GLY A 35 1.58 -6.91 -4.61
C GLY A 35 0.96 -6.30 -3.36
N ALA A 36 -0.11 -5.54 -3.52
CA ALA A 36 -0.87 -4.96 -2.41
C ALA A 36 -2.35 -5.35 -2.53
N LEU A 37 -2.97 -5.71 -1.41
CA LEU A 37 -4.40 -5.99 -1.29
C LEU A 37 -4.98 -5.07 -0.21
N ASP A 38 -5.92 -4.21 -0.60
CA ASP A 38 -6.58 -3.27 0.31
C ASP A 38 -7.98 -3.80 0.67
N LEU A 39 -8.14 -4.26 1.91
CA LEU A 39 -9.41 -4.76 2.45
C LEU A 39 -10.21 -3.68 3.19
N ASP A 40 -9.70 -2.44 3.27
CA ASP A 40 -10.44 -1.31 3.83
C ASP A 40 -11.38 -0.73 2.75
N LEU A 41 -12.51 -1.42 2.54
CA LEU A 41 -13.46 -1.10 1.46
C LEU A 41 -14.08 0.30 1.58
N ARG A 42 -14.12 0.87 2.79
CA ARG A 42 -14.69 2.20 3.03
C ARG A 42 -13.68 3.30 2.71
N GLN A 43 -12.46 3.21 3.25
CA GLN A 43 -11.47 4.28 3.07
C GLN A 43 -10.60 4.08 1.82
N ARG A 44 -10.27 2.84 1.47
CA ARG A 44 -9.48 2.48 0.28
C ARG A 44 -8.18 3.29 0.16
N SER A 45 -7.57 3.64 1.29
CA SER A 45 -6.48 4.62 1.35
C SER A 45 -5.23 4.11 0.65
N LEU A 46 -4.94 2.80 0.73
CA LEU A 46 -3.80 2.20 0.04
C LEU A 46 -4.04 2.13 -1.47
N ALA A 47 -5.25 1.71 -1.88
CA ALA A 47 -5.62 1.69 -3.29
C ALA A 47 -5.57 3.08 -3.93
N ARG A 48 -6.13 4.11 -3.27
CA ARG A 48 -6.10 5.50 -3.74
C ARG A 48 -4.67 6.02 -3.89
N TYR A 49 -3.77 5.70 -2.97
CA TYR A 49 -2.36 6.06 -3.08
C TYR A 49 -1.71 5.51 -4.35
N CYS A 50 -1.89 4.22 -4.65
CA CYS A 50 -1.34 3.60 -5.85
C CYS A 50 -1.93 4.22 -7.13
N LEU A 51 -3.24 4.47 -7.15
CA LEU A 51 -3.91 5.12 -8.28
C LEU A 51 -3.39 6.55 -8.50
N ASN A 52 -3.30 7.36 -7.44
CA ASN A 52 -2.78 8.73 -7.51
C ASN A 52 -1.33 8.77 -8.03
N ARG A 53 -0.51 7.78 -7.63
CA ARG A 53 0.85 7.63 -8.15
C ARG A 53 0.85 7.32 -9.65
N SER A 54 -0.01 6.41 -10.09
CA SER A 54 -0.14 6.08 -11.51
C SER A 54 -0.61 7.27 -12.33
N THR A 55 -1.60 8.02 -11.84
CA THR A 55 -2.09 9.22 -12.53
C THR A 55 -1.02 10.29 -12.62
N HIS A 56 -0.27 10.53 -11.54
CA HIS A 56 0.83 11.49 -11.54
C HIS A 56 1.90 11.13 -12.58
N ILE A 57 2.34 9.87 -12.63
CA ILE A 57 3.32 9.38 -13.61
C ILE A 57 2.80 9.47 -15.06
N SER A 58 1.48 9.41 -15.27
CA SER A 58 0.90 9.47 -16.61
C SER A 58 0.66 10.91 -17.10
N GLN A 59 0.75 11.90 -16.23
CA GLN A 59 0.59 13.33 -16.57
C GLN A 59 1.92 14.05 -16.80
N ASP A 60 3.02 13.45 -16.35
CA ASP A 60 4.39 13.85 -16.69
C ASP A 60 4.86 13.12 -17.97
#